data_AF-A0A920G3X1-F1
#
_entry.id   AF-A0A920G3X1-F1
#
_cell.length_a   1.000
_cell.length_b   1.000
_cell.length_c   1.000
_cell.angle_alpha   90.00
_cell.angle_beta   90.00
_cell.angle_gamma   90.00
#
_symmetry.space_group_name_H-M   'P 1'
#
loop_
_entity.id
_entity.type
_entity.pdbx_description
1 polymer ?
#
loop_
_entity_poly.entity_id
_entity_poly.type
_entity_poly.pdbx_seq_one_letter_code
_entity_poly.pdbx_strand_id
1 'polypeptide(L)'
;MRYHTLSQELRCPKCQNQNIADSNAPIARDLRVVLYEQLETGASDEEILATWSRATVSSFVIVRRGPQHLFLWAAPALLLVAGRALWCGRHAEVASGLNLECPDQEEISRLLEEQGG
;
A
#
# COMPACT_ATOMS: atom_id res chain seq x y z
N MET A 1 -29.89 -20.03 -15.84
CA MET A 1 -28.74 -19.79 -16.75
C MET A 1 -27.47 -19.72 -15.91
N ARG A 2 -26.64 -20.78 -15.87
CA ARG A 2 -25.42 -20.86 -15.02
C ARG A 2 -24.42 -19.72 -15.29
N TYR A 3 -24.26 -19.34 -16.55
CA TYR A 3 -23.39 -18.24 -16.97
C TYR A 3 -23.69 -16.90 -16.26
N HIS A 4 -24.97 -16.51 -16.18
CA HIS A 4 -25.34 -15.22 -15.59
C HIS A 4 -25.01 -15.15 -14.09
N THR A 5 -25.30 -16.21 -13.34
CA THR A 5 -25.00 -16.30 -11.91
C THR A 5 -23.49 -16.18 -11.66
N LEU A 6 -22.68 -16.98 -12.36
CA LEU A 6 -21.22 -16.95 -12.24
C LEU A 6 -20.63 -15.60 -12.64
N SER A 7 -21.16 -14.97 -13.69
CA SER A 7 -20.66 -13.67 -14.17
C SER A 7 -20.92 -12.51 -13.19
N GLN A 8 -21.90 -12.65 -12.29
CA GLN A 8 -22.21 -11.65 -11.27
C GLN A 8 -21.41 -11.86 -9.98
N GLU A 9 -21.06 -13.11 -9.66
CA GLU A 9 -20.23 -13.44 -8.49
C GLU A 9 -18.74 -13.16 -8.72
N LEU A 10 -18.25 -13.40 -9.95
CA LEU A 10 -16.85 -13.18 -10.30
C LEU A 10 -16.54 -11.68 -10.42
N ARG A 11 -15.56 -11.21 -9.64
CA ARG A 11 -15.09 -9.81 -9.66
C ARG A 11 -13.89 -9.62 -10.58
N CYS A 12 -13.82 -8.49 -11.28
CA CYS A 12 -12.66 -8.10 -12.07
C CYS A 12 -11.58 -7.45 -11.17
N PRO A 13 -10.42 -8.08 -10.96
CA PRO A 13 -9.35 -7.53 -10.11
C PRO A 13 -8.72 -6.26 -10.70
N LYS A 14 -8.87 -6.03 -12.01
CA LYS A 14 -8.35 -4.85 -12.71
C LYS A 14 -9.38 -3.73 -12.86
N CYS A 15 -10.65 -3.97 -12.49
CA CYS A 15 -11.74 -3.05 -12.75
C CYS A 15 -12.42 -2.68 -11.43
N GLN A 16 -12.09 -1.53 -10.83
CA GLN A 16 -12.79 -0.85 -9.70
C GLN A 16 -13.69 -1.74 -8.80
N ASN A 17 -13.22 -2.93 -8.41
CA ASN A 17 -14.00 -3.96 -7.71
C ASN A 17 -15.41 -4.29 -8.27
N GLN A 18 -15.62 -4.12 -9.58
CA GLN A 18 -16.88 -4.42 -10.27
C GLN A 18 -16.94 -5.90 -10.69
N ASN A 19 -18.15 -6.43 -10.87
CA ASN A 19 -18.35 -7.76 -11.43
C ASN A 19 -17.92 -7.81 -12.92
N ILE A 20 -17.65 -9.01 -13.43
CA ILE A 20 -17.25 -9.17 -14.84
C ILE A 20 -18.42 -8.97 -15.82
N ALA A 21 -19.66 -9.08 -15.33
CA ALA A 21 -20.87 -8.84 -16.12
C ALA A 21 -21.08 -7.35 -16.46
N ASP A 22 -20.94 -6.45 -15.47
CA ASP A 22 -21.22 -5.02 -15.61
C ASP A 22 -19.96 -4.20 -15.96
N SER A 23 -18.77 -4.77 -15.78
CA SER A 23 -17.54 -4.04 -16.12
C SER A 23 -17.33 -3.93 -17.65
N ASN A 24 -17.24 -2.69 -18.13
CA ASN A 24 -16.94 -2.36 -19.53
C ASN A 24 -15.44 -2.35 -19.87
N ALA A 25 -14.58 -2.84 -18.98
CA ALA A 25 -13.16 -2.90 -19.27
C ALA A 25 -12.87 -3.94 -20.39
N PRO A 26 -11.90 -3.70 -21.29
CA PRO A 26 -11.53 -4.67 -22.32
C PRO A 26 -11.18 -6.05 -21.74
N ILE A 27 -10.49 -6.05 -20.60
CA ILE A 27 -10.12 -7.27 -19.86
C ILE A 27 -11.34 -8.05 -19.34
N ALA A 28 -12.44 -7.38 -18.99
CA ALA A 28 -13.67 -8.04 -18.54
C ALA A 28 -14.40 -8.73 -19.70
N ARG A 29 -14.20 -8.28 -20.95
CA ARG A 29 -14.72 -8.97 -22.14
C ARG A 29 -14.00 -10.29 -22.38
N ASP A 30 -12.67 -10.28 -22.32
CA ASP A 30 -11.87 -11.51 -22.50
C ASP A 30 -12.18 -12.54 -21.42
N LEU A 31 -12.33 -12.10 -20.17
CA LEU A 31 -12.73 -12.94 -19.06
C LEU A 31 -14.10 -13.61 -19.24
N ARG A 32 -15.07 -12.91 -19.86
CA ARG A 32 -16.39 -13.48 -20.18
C ARG A 32 -16.30 -14.58 -21.23
N VAL A 33 -15.42 -14.42 -22.22
CA VAL A 33 -15.17 -15.45 -23.24
C VAL A 33 -14.57 -16.70 -22.60
N VAL A 34 -13.56 -16.54 -21.75
CA VAL A 34 -12.95 -17.67 -21.01
C VAL A 34 -13.97 -18.37 -20.11
N LEU A 35 -14.84 -17.63 -19.42
CA LEU A 35 -15.92 -18.23 -18.63
C LEU A 35 -16.88 -19.06 -19.50
N TYR A 36 -17.21 -18.56 -20.69
CA TYR A 36 -18.08 -19.26 -21.63
C TYR A 36 -17.45 -20.56 -22.12
N GLU A 37 -16.17 -20.53 -22.52
CA GLU A 37 -15.41 -21.72 -22.94
C GLU A 37 -15.36 -22.77 -21.83
N GLN A 38 -15.12 -22.37 -20.58
CA GLN A 38 -15.08 -23.30 -19.44
C GLN A 38 -16.45 -23.94 -19.13
N LEU A 39 -17.54 -23.21 -19.38
CA LEU A 39 -18.88 -23.77 -19.26
C LEU A 39 -19.20 -24.75 -20.40
N GLU A 40 -18.68 -24.49 -21.60
CA GLU A 40 -18.83 -25.37 -22.77
C GLU A 40 -18.01 -26.65 -22.64
N THR A 41 -16.84 -26.60 -22.01
CA THR A 41 -16.03 -27.79 -21.68
C THR A 41 -16.62 -28.62 -20.53
N GLY A 42 -17.71 -28.16 -19.90
CA GLY A 42 -18.42 -28.89 -18.86
C GLY A 42 -17.81 -28.76 -17.46
N ALA A 43 -16.95 -27.76 -17.22
CA ALA A 43 -16.37 -27.53 -15.91
C ALA A 43 -17.44 -27.27 -14.82
N SER A 44 -17.15 -27.71 -13.59
CA SER A 44 -18.01 -27.43 -12.44
C SER A 44 -17.86 -25.99 -11.97
N ASP A 45 -18.86 -25.47 -11.29
CA ASP A 45 -18.86 -24.10 -10.78
C ASP A 45 -17.71 -23.92 -9.75
N GLU A 46 -17.41 -24.94 -8.94
CA GLU A 46 -16.27 -24.91 -8.01
C GLU A 46 -14.92 -24.86 -8.73
N GLU A 47 -14.77 -25.55 -9.86
CA GLU A 47 -13.53 -25.60 -10.62
C GLU A 47 -13.23 -24.25 -11.30
N ILE A 48 -14.28 -23.59 -11.79
CA ILE A 48 -14.22 -22.23 -12.34
C ILE A 48 -13.79 -21.23 -11.24
N LEU A 49 -14.41 -21.27 -10.06
CA LEU A 49 -14.09 -20.41 -8.92
C LEU A 49 -12.66 -20.66 -8.39
N ALA A 50 -12.23 -21.92 -8.34
CA ALA A 50 -10.88 -22.30 -7.91
C ALA A 50 -9.79 -21.81 -8.88
N THR A 51 -10.10 -21.71 -10.17
CA THR A 51 -9.19 -21.18 -11.19
C THR A 51 -9.11 -19.65 -11.11
N TRP A 52 -10.24 -18.98 -10.89
CA TRP A 52 -10.33 -17.52 -10.78
C TRP A 52 -9.62 -16.97 -9.54
N SER A 53 -9.77 -17.63 -8.39
CA SER A 53 -9.11 -17.25 -7.14
C SER A 53 -7.58 -17.31 -7.26
N ARG A 54 -7.02 -18.28 -7.99
CA ARG A 54 -5.58 -18.39 -8.28
C ARG A 54 -5.08 -17.36 -9.29
N ALA A 55 -5.89 -16.97 -10.26
CA ALA A 55 -5.53 -15.94 -11.24
C ALA A 55 -5.39 -14.53 -10.62
N THR A 56 -5.91 -14.34 -9.41
CA THR A 56 -5.74 -13.10 -8.61
C THR A 56 -4.30 -12.83 -8.21
N VAL A 57 -3.37 -13.78 -8.43
CA VAL A 57 -1.95 -13.58 -8.16
C VAL A 57 -1.33 -12.72 -9.26
N SER A 58 -1.47 -11.41 -9.09
CA SER A 58 -0.29 -10.54 -9.13
C SER A 58 0.60 -10.72 -10.38
N SER A 59 0.12 -10.24 -11.54
CA SER A 59 1.03 -9.62 -12.51
C SER A 59 1.47 -8.24 -12.02
N PHE A 60 1.93 -8.15 -10.77
CA PHE A 60 2.76 -7.04 -10.36
C PHE A 60 4.09 -7.29 -11.07
N VAL A 61 4.33 -6.51 -12.12
CA VAL A 61 5.65 -6.36 -12.73
C VAL A 61 6.64 -6.26 -11.58
N ILE A 62 7.45 -7.31 -11.38
CA ILE A 62 8.45 -7.32 -10.32
C ILE A 62 9.47 -6.29 -10.75
N VAL A 63 9.30 -5.05 -10.30
CA VAL A 63 10.33 -4.02 -10.45
C VAL A 63 11.48 -4.49 -9.57
N ARG A 64 12.50 -5.08 -10.20
CA ARG A 64 13.70 -5.60 -9.53
C ARG A 64 14.43 -4.41 -8.91
N ARG A 65 14.05 -4.07 -7.68
CA ARG A 65 14.68 -3.00 -6.90
C ARG A 65 16.12 -3.43 -6.59
N GLY A 66 17.08 -2.90 -7.34
CA GLY A 66 18.50 -3.11 -7.07
C GLY A 66 18.94 -2.45 -5.75
N PRO A 67 20.08 -2.82 -5.16
CA PRO A 67 20.53 -2.29 -3.86
C PRO A 67 20.73 -0.76 -3.83
N GLN A 68 20.71 -0.09 -4.99
CA GLN A 68 20.75 1.37 -5.14
C GLN A 68 19.60 2.15 -4.47
N HIS A 69 18.49 1.51 -4.11
CA HIS A 69 17.39 2.23 -3.46
C HIS A 69 17.71 2.59 -2.01
N LEU A 70 18.64 1.90 -1.33
CA LEU A 70 19.02 2.20 0.06
C LEU A 70 19.58 3.62 0.22
N PHE A 71 20.34 4.11 -0.77
CA PHE A 71 20.88 5.47 -0.75
C PHE A 71 19.78 6.54 -0.81
N LEU A 72 18.69 6.28 -1.56
CA LEU A 72 17.56 7.21 -1.65
C LEU A 72 16.84 7.41 -0.31
N TRP A 73 16.89 6.41 0.57
CA TRP A 73 16.35 6.50 1.93
C TRP A 73 17.35 7.07 2.94
N ALA A 74 18.65 6.99 2.67
CA ALA A 74 19.68 7.63 3.49
C ALA A 74 19.67 9.17 3.34
N ALA A 75 19.31 9.67 2.16
CA ALA A 75 19.21 11.10 1.88
C ALA A 75 18.30 11.88 2.86
N PRO A 76 17.03 11.50 3.11
CA PRO A 76 16.18 12.21 4.08
C PRO A 76 16.70 12.13 5.52
N ALA A 77 17.30 11.01 5.94
CA ALA A 77 17.89 10.90 7.27
C ALA A 77 19.10 11.84 7.45
N LEU A 78 19.98 11.91 6.45
CA LEU A 78 21.13 12.84 6.43
C LEU A 78 20.66 14.29 6.46
N LEU A 79 19.61 14.63 5.70
CA LEU A 79 19.05 15.98 5.65
C LEU A 79 18.48 16.41 7.00
N LEU A 80 17.80 15.50 7.71
CA LEU A 80 17.28 15.76 9.06
C LEU A 80 18.41 15.96 10.09
N VAL A 81 19.46 15.12 10.04
CA VAL A 81 20.61 15.27 10.94
C VAL A 81 21.37 16.56 10.67
N ALA A 82 21.62 16.89 9.40
CA ALA A 82 22.27 18.14 9.00
C ALA A 82 21.40 19.36 9.37
N GLY A 83 20.09 19.28 9.16
CA GLY A 83 19.14 20.32 9.54
C GLY A 83 19.13 20.55 11.06
N ARG A 84 19.09 19.48 11.86
CA ARG A 84 19.19 19.55 13.32
C ARG A 84 20.51 20.16 13.76
N ALA A 85 21.63 19.75 13.17
CA ALA A 85 22.96 20.28 13.50
C ALA A 85 23.10 21.77 13.16
N LEU A 86 22.58 22.21 12.02
CA LEU A 86 22.58 23.63 11.62
C LEU A 86 21.62 24.46 12.47
N TRP A 87 20.45 23.93 12.81
CA TRP A 87 19.50 24.57 13.73
C TRP A 87 20.13 24.76 15.10
N CYS A 88 20.65 23.69 15.70
CA CYS A 88 21.36 23.75 16.97
C CYS A 88 22.60 24.65 16.89
N GLY A 89 23.39 24.59 15.81
CA GLY A 89 24.59 25.40 15.63
C GLY A 89 24.32 26.90 15.49
N ARG A 90 23.21 27.30 14.84
CA ARG A 90 22.78 28.71 14.78
C ARG A 90 22.21 29.22 16.11
N HIS A 91 21.72 28.32 16.96
CA HIS A 91 21.20 28.64 18.29
C HIS A 91 22.21 28.35 19.43
N ALA A 92 23.39 27.78 19.14
CA ALA A 92 24.40 27.38 20.11
C ALA A 92 25.14 28.57 20.75
N GLU A 93 25.26 29.69 20.04
CA GLU A 93 25.80 30.93 20.59
C GLU A 93 24.87 31.55 21.65
N VAL A 94 23.56 31.28 21.55
CA VAL A 94 22.53 31.70 22.53
C VAL A 94 22.39 30.69 23.68
N ALA A 95 22.66 29.41 23.44
CA ALA A 95 22.52 28.33 24.43
C ALA A 95 23.72 28.16 25.38
N SER A 96 24.88 28.75 25.08
CA SER A 96 26.07 28.64 25.95
C SER A 96 25.92 29.42 27.27
N GLY A 97 24.91 30.29 27.41
CA GLY A 97 24.56 30.98 28.67
C GLY A 97 23.38 30.38 29.43
N LEU A 98 22.65 29.44 28.83
CA LEU A 98 21.45 28.84 29.41
C LEU A 98 21.54 27.33 29.15
N ASN A 99 22.06 26.58 30.12
CA ASN A 99 22.33 25.13 30.07
C ASN A 99 21.11 24.32 29.61
N LEU A 100 20.89 24.24 28.31
CA LEU A 100 19.74 23.59 27.69
C LEU A 100 20.17 22.20 27.22
N GLU A 101 19.95 21.22 28.08
CA GLU A 101 19.83 19.82 27.68
C GLU A 101 18.54 19.61 26.88
N CYS A 102 18.58 18.72 25.88
CA CYS A 102 17.36 18.32 25.15
C CYS A 102 16.40 17.62 26.14
N PRO A 103 15.11 17.99 26.17
CA PRO A 103 14.23 17.65 27.27
C PRO A 103 14.03 16.13 27.43
N ASP A 104 14.14 15.67 28.68
CA ASP A 104 13.90 14.29 29.07
C ASP A 104 12.40 14.00 29.20
N GLN A 105 12.02 12.78 28.84
CA GLN A 105 10.62 12.39 28.58
C GLN A 105 9.74 12.37 29.84
N GLU A 106 10.35 12.21 31.02
CA GLU A 106 9.65 12.17 32.30
C GLU A 106 9.08 13.54 32.70
N GLU A 107 9.75 14.62 32.27
CA GLU A 107 9.33 15.99 32.51
C GLU A 107 8.15 16.39 31.61
N ILE A 108 8.13 15.86 30.38
CA ILE A 108 7.04 16.09 29.44
C ILE A 108 5.73 15.44 29.94
N SER A 109 5.79 14.25 30.54
CA SER A 109 4.59 13.61 31.09
C SER A 109 3.96 14.39 32.25
N ARG A 110 4.78 15.00 33.12
CA ARG A 110 4.26 15.79 34.25
C ARG A 110 3.52 17.04 33.79
N LEU A 111 3.99 17.69 32.74
CA LEU A 111 3.39 18.92 32.22
C LEU A 111 2.09 18.66 31.44
N LEU A 112 1.92 17.46 30.89
CA LEU A 112 0.68 17.08 30.21
C LEU A 112 -0.44 16.71 31.20
N GLU A 113 -0.11 16.14 32.36
CA GLU A 113 -1.08 15.92 33.44
C GLU A 113 -1.55 17.23 34.08
N GLU A 114 -0.69 18.25 34.14
CA GLU A 114 -1.05 19.56 34.69
C GLU A 114 -1.94 20.40 33.76
N GLN A 115 -1.89 20.18 32.45
CA GLN A 115 -2.67 20.93 31.45
C GLN A 115 -3.92 20.19 30.95
N GLY A 116 -4.09 18.92 31.33
CA GLY A 116 -5.22 18.07 30.90
C GLY A 116 -6.40 18.00 31.88
N GLY A 117 -6.37 18.78 32.98
CA GLY A 117 -7.44 18.87 33.99
C GLY A 117 -8.41 20.01 33.75
#